data_AF-A0A7J8N5N3-F1
#
_entry.id   AF-A0A7J8N5N3-F1
#
_cell.length_a   1.000
_cell.length_b   1.000
_cell.length_c   1.000
_cell.angle_alpha   90.00
_cell.angle_beta   90.00
_cell.angle_gamma   90.00
#
_symmetry.space_group_name_H-M   'P 1'
#
loop_
_entity.id
_entity.type
_entity.pdbx_description
1 polymer ?
#
loop_
_entity_poly.entity_id
_entity_poly.type
_entity_poly.pdbx_seq_one_letter_code
_entity_poly.pdbx_strand_id
1 'polypeptide(L)'
;MFKANKKSPLLFSPFSVTSSLKWELRIRSLVRNSLNQVLPIALKERSNGEELAVTALVSGDIEKLKAMKNVGGGGDDDNGVFQVLDLHVHIGSYIPPVFGIEESGAHLALVGRGRDFAYAKYSDWVRLRKPLEKLRPPSVTELLLSNDGDRILEGCITNFFVICQRDKSEAEGKYLDDYNNVNSVEVQTAPISDGVLPGVIRQLVIEVCHSKGIPVCEVAPSWEKHRLWEEAFVTNSLRVLQHVETIKVPQPWESLDSKSFEGISWIEKKFQ
;
A
#
# COMPACT_ATOMS: atom_id res chain seq x y z
N MET A 1 -22.99 2.41 -17.36
CA MET A 1 -23.55 2.34 -15.99
C MET A 1 -23.59 0.90 -15.54
N PHE A 2 -22.58 0.44 -14.81
CA PHE A 2 -22.61 -0.89 -14.19
C PHE A 2 -23.37 -0.78 -12.86
N LYS A 3 -24.48 -1.50 -12.75
CA LYS A 3 -25.25 -1.64 -11.51
C LYS A 3 -24.42 -2.45 -10.51
N ALA A 4 -24.09 -1.86 -9.37
CA ALA A 4 -23.49 -2.55 -8.23
C ALA A 4 -24.47 -3.60 -7.72
N ASN A 5 -24.13 -4.88 -7.90
CA ASN A 5 -24.88 -5.97 -7.29
C ASN A 5 -24.37 -6.12 -5.85
N LYS A 6 -25.20 -5.76 -4.86
CA LYS A 6 -24.97 -6.02 -3.44
C LYS A 6 -24.98 -7.53 -3.22
N LYS A 7 -23.84 -8.18 -3.43
CA LYS A 7 -23.55 -9.49 -2.83
C LYS A 7 -22.37 -9.30 -1.91
N SER A 8 -22.63 -9.54 -0.64
CA SER A 8 -21.67 -9.78 0.43
C SER A 8 -20.39 -10.46 -0.09
N PRO A 9 -19.20 -10.06 0.39
CA PRO A 9 -17.96 -10.73 -0.01
C PRO A 9 -18.10 -12.19 0.39
N LEU A 10 -18.02 -13.07 -0.60
CA LEU A 10 -17.89 -14.50 -0.37
C LEU A 10 -16.61 -14.67 0.46
N LEU A 11 -16.80 -14.89 1.77
CA LEU A 11 -15.79 -15.49 2.63
C LEU A 11 -15.30 -16.74 1.90
N PHE A 12 -14.06 -16.71 1.43
CA PHE A 12 -13.40 -17.91 0.92
C PHE A 12 -13.51 -18.97 2.02
N SER A 13 -14.15 -20.09 1.71
CA SER A 13 -14.13 -21.26 2.59
C SER A 13 -12.67 -21.62 2.90
N PRO A 14 -12.32 -22.04 4.13
CA PRO A 14 -10.96 -22.47 4.41
C PRO A 14 -10.64 -23.63 3.48
N PHE A 15 -9.66 -23.45 2.60
CA PHE A 15 -9.13 -24.54 1.81
C PHE A 15 -8.69 -25.66 2.78
N SER A 16 -9.11 -26.89 2.52
CA SER A 16 -8.59 -28.07 3.22
C SER A 16 -7.05 -28.02 3.28
N VAL A 17 -6.45 -28.45 4.38
CA VAL A 17 -4.97 -28.49 4.54
C VAL A 17 -4.31 -29.23 3.37
N THR A 18 -4.96 -30.28 2.84
CA THR A 18 -4.45 -31.05 1.69
C THR A 18 -4.57 -30.32 0.36
N SER A 19 -5.61 -29.50 0.16
CA SER A 19 -5.66 -28.63 -1.01
C SER A 19 -4.63 -27.50 -0.87
N SER A 20 -4.50 -26.89 0.31
CA SER A 20 -3.47 -25.87 0.59
C SER A 20 -2.04 -26.33 0.22
N LEU A 21 -1.63 -27.56 0.58
CA LEU A 21 -0.31 -28.08 0.18
C LEU A 21 -0.17 -28.31 -1.34
N LYS A 22 -1.21 -28.81 -2.00
CA LYS A 22 -1.21 -28.97 -3.47
C LYS A 22 -1.08 -27.60 -4.16
N TRP A 23 -1.82 -26.61 -3.66
CA TRP A 23 -1.76 -25.22 -4.13
C TRP A 23 -0.36 -24.65 -3.96
N GLU A 24 0.24 -24.83 -2.79
CA GLU A 24 1.59 -24.35 -2.50
C GLU A 24 2.64 -24.98 -3.44
N LEU A 25 2.58 -26.30 -3.66
CA LEU A 25 3.53 -26.99 -4.56
C LEU A 25 3.41 -26.51 -6.01
N ARG A 26 2.18 -26.31 -6.51
CA ARG A 26 1.92 -25.81 -7.87
C ARG A 26 2.40 -24.37 -8.05
N ILE A 27 2.05 -23.47 -7.12
CA ILE A 27 2.53 -22.08 -7.13
C ILE A 27 4.06 -22.04 -7.06
N ARG A 28 4.67 -22.81 -6.15
CA ARG A 28 6.14 -22.91 -6.05
C ARG A 28 6.76 -23.36 -7.36
N SER A 29 6.15 -24.33 -8.05
CA SER A 29 6.64 -24.79 -9.36
C SER A 29 6.59 -23.69 -10.42
N LEU A 30 5.47 -22.95 -10.51
CA LEU A 30 5.32 -21.83 -11.45
C LEU A 30 6.34 -20.73 -11.17
N VAL A 31 6.45 -20.31 -9.90
CA VAL A 31 7.40 -19.28 -9.46
C VAL A 31 8.84 -19.71 -9.74
N ARG A 32 9.21 -20.95 -9.39
CA ARG A 32 10.58 -21.47 -9.55
C ARG A 32 10.99 -21.52 -11.02
N ASN A 33 10.09 -21.94 -11.92
CA ASN A 33 10.38 -22.00 -13.34
C ASN A 33 10.71 -20.61 -13.89
N SER A 34 9.89 -19.60 -13.56
CA SER A 34 10.16 -18.22 -13.98
C SER A 34 11.44 -17.67 -13.33
N LEU A 35 11.61 -17.81 -12.02
CA LEU A 35 12.79 -17.32 -11.29
C LEU A 35 14.10 -17.93 -11.81
N ASN A 36 14.14 -19.24 -12.04
CA ASN A 36 15.36 -19.92 -12.52
C ASN A 36 15.84 -19.39 -13.87
N GLN A 37 14.94 -18.84 -14.70
CA GLN A 37 15.30 -18.26 -15.99
C GLN A 37 15.86 -16.84 -15.85
N VAL A 38 15.24 -16.01 -15.00
CA VAL A 38 15.56 -14.57 -14.94
C VAL A 38 16.54 -14.18 -13.83
N LEU A 39 16.57 -14.91 -12.70
CA LEU A 39 17.38 -14.57 -11.54
C LEU A 39 18.90 -14.62 -11.80
N PRO A 40 19.45 -15.65 -12.48
CA PRO A 40 20.89 -15.68 -12.77
C PRO A 40 21.33 -14.50 -13.66
N ILE A 41 20.45 -14.06 -14.57
CA ILE A 41 20.70 -12.91 -15.45
C ILE A 41 20.70 -11.63 -14.61
N ALA A 42 19.65 -11.41 -13.82
CA ALA A 42 19.54 -10.25 -12.95
C ALA A 42 20.70 -10.13 -11.94
N LEU A 43 21.15 -11.26 -11.37
CA LEU A 43 22.31 -11.28 -10.46
C LEU A 43 23.63 -10.94 -11.16
N LYS A 44 23.77 -11.28 -12.45
CA LYS A 44 24.96 -10.96 -13.24
C LYS A 44 24.99 -9.50 -13.67
N GLU A 45 23.82 -8.92 -13.96
CA GLU A 45 23.67 -7.52 -14.40
C GLU A 45 23.64 -6.51 -13.24
N ARG A 46 23.35 -6.98 -12.02
CA ARG A 46 23.28 -6.16 -10.81
C ARG A 46 24.62 -5.48 -10.52
N SER A 47 24.57 -4.15 -10.40
CA SER A 47 25.72 -3.34 -9.97
C SER A 47 25.81 -3.25 -8.45
N ASN A 48 26.99 -2.87 -7.95
CA ASN A 48 27.18 -2.66 -6.51
C ASN A 48 26.26 -1.53 -6.00
N GLY A 49 25.56 -1.76 -4.89
CA GLY A 49 24.59 -0.82 -4.32
C GLY A 49 23.18 -0.89 -4.91
N GLU A 50 22.96 -1.64 -6.00
CA GLU A 50 21.61 -1.98 -6.46
C GLU A 50 21.07 -3.16 -5.65
N GLU A 51 19.76 -3.27 -5.53
CA GLU A 51 18.96 -4.40 -5.03
C GLU A 51 18.05 -4.94 -6.14
N LEU A 52 17.39 -6.08 -5.90
CA LEU A 52 16.45 -6.68 -6.85
C LEU A 52 15.01 -6.25 -6.57
N ALA A 53 14.37 -5.61 -7.55
CA ALA A 53 12.93 -5.40 -7.57
C ALA A 53 12.23 -6.58 -8.25
N VAL A 54 11.52 -7.38 -7.46
CA VAL A 54 10.77 -8.55 -7.95
C VAL A 54 9.29 -8.21 -8.05
N THR A 55 8.71 -8.35 -9.25
CA THR A 55 7.28 -8.22 -9.50
C THR A 55 6.72 -9.54 -9.98
N ALA A 56 5.71 -10.07 -9.27
CA ALA A 56 4.94 -11.23 -9.70
C ALA A 56 3.56 -10.77 -10.17
N LEU A 57 3.18 -11.13 -11.40
CA LEU A 57 1.85 -10.92 -11.95
C LEU A 57 1.18 -12.27 -12.12
N VAL A 58 0.02 -12.43 -11.49
CA VAL A 58 -0.88 -13.57 -11.72
C VAL A 58 -2.03 -13.07 -12.58
N SER A 59 -2.24 -13.71 -13.72
CA SER A 59 -3.38 -13.49 -14.60
C SER A 59 -4.20 -14.76 -14.74
N GLY A 60 -5.47 -14.63 -15.10
CA GLY A 60 -6.35 -15.77 -15.34
C GLY A 60 -7.27 -15.55 -16.52
N ASP A 61 -7.51 -16.61 -17.29
CA ASP A 61 -8.45 -16.60 -18.41
C ASP A 61 -9.84 -17.06 -17.95
N ILE A 62 -10.74 -16.09 -17.82
CA ILE A 62 -12.11 -16.35 -17.33
C ILE A 62 -12.94 -17.15 -18.33
N GLU A 63 -12.66 -17.05 -19.63
CA GLU A 63 -13.40 -17.78 -20.66
C GLU A 63 -12.97 -19.24 -20.70
N LYS A 64 -11.66 -19.52 -20.55
CA LYS A 64 -11.18 -20.89 -20.32
C LYS A 64 -11.77 -21.48 -19.03
N LEU A 65 -11.86 -20.69 -17.95
CA LEU A 65 -12.44 -21.16 -16.69
C LEU A 65 -13.93 -21.52 -16.83
N LYS A 66 -14.71 -20.71 -17.57
CA LYS A 66 -16.12 -21.01 -17.86
C LYS A 66 -16.27 -22.25 -18.74
N ALA A 67 -15.43 -22.40 -19.77
CA ALA A 67 -15.44 -23.57 -20.64
C ALA A 67 -15.18 -24.86 -19.85
N MET A 68 -14.23 -24.85 -18.90
CA MET A 68 -13.94 -26.00 -18.04
C MET A 68 -15.11 -26.42 -17.13
N LYS A 69 -15.89 -25.45 -16.62
CA LYS A 69 -17.07 -25.73 -15.78
C LYS A 69 -18.23 -26.35 -16.56
N ASN A 70 -18.34 -26.06 -17.85
CA ASN A 70 -19.43 -26.55 -18.70
C ASN A 70 -19.22 -27.98 -19.23
N VAL A 71 -18.00 -28.54 -19.12
CA VAL A 71 -17.64 -29.85 -19.69
C VAL A 71 -17.94 -31.04 -18.75
N GLY A 72 -18.59 -30.81 -17.61
CA GLY A 72 -19.22 -31.90 -16.84
C GLY A 72 -18.24 -32.91 -16.27
N GLY A 73 -17.45 -32.50 -15.27
CA GLY A 73 -16.78 -33.40 -14.36
C GLY A 73 -16.95 -32.86 -12.94
N GLY A 74 -17.95 -33.35 -12.21
CA GLY A 74 -18.19 -33.03 -10.79
C GLY A 74 -17.14 -33.62 -9.86
N GLY A 75 -15.87 -33.59 -10.25
CA GLY A 75 -14.74 -33.92 -9.41
C GLY A 75 -14.17 -32.63 -8.84
N ASP A 76 -13.99 -32.61 -7.53
CA ASP A 76 -13.40 -31.56 -6.70
C ASP A 76 -11.89 -31.39 -6.97
N ASP A 77 -11.47 -31.45 -8.24
CA ASP A 77 -10.07 -31.39 -8.64
C ASP A 77 -9.70 -29.94 -8.96
N ASP A 78 -9.23 -29.23 -7.92
CA ASP A 78 -8.54 -27.93 -7.98
C ASP A 78 -7.49 -27.80 -9.12
N ASN A 79 -7.11 -28.92 -9.71
CA ASN A 79 -6.17 -29.08 -10.82
C ASN A 79 -6.60 -28.34 -12.12
N GLY A 80 -7.91 -28.13 -12.34
CA GLY A 80 -8.41 -27.37 -13.50
C GLY A 80 -8.14 -25.85 -13.41
N VAL A 81 -8.14 -25.29 -12.20
CA VAL A 81 -7.95 -23.84 -12.00
C VAL A 81 -6.53 -23.40 -12.36
N PHE A 82 -5.52 -24.24 -12.16
CA PHE A 82 -4.13 -23.92 -12.54
C PHE A 82 -3.92 -23.86 -14.05
N GLN A 83 -4.73 -24.54 -14.85
CA GLN A 83 -4.60 -24.49 -16.32
C GLN A 83 -5.07 -23.17 -16.91
N VAL A 84 -5.80 -22.37 -16.13
CA VAL A 84 -6.28 -21.06 -16.55
C VAL A 84 -5.51 -19.91 -15.94
N LEU A 85 -4.57 -20.18 -15.03
CA LEU A 85 -3.73 -19.18 -14.38
C LEU A 85 -2.34 -19.14 -15.04
N ASP A 86 -1.90 -17.93 -15.35
CA ASP A 86 -0.55 -17.65 -15.81
C ASP A 86 0.18 -16.82 -14.75
N LEU A 87 1.45 -17.14 -14.53
CA LEU A 87 2.34 -16.40 -13.64
C LEU A 87 3.52 -15.85 -14.43
N HIS A 88 3.72 -14.55 -14.32
CA HIS A 88 4.90 -13.86 -14.86
C HIS A 88 5.71 -13.27 -13.71
N VAL A 89 7.01 -13.53 -13.70
CA VAL A 89 7.95 -12.92 -12.77
C VAL A 89 8.89 -12.02 -13.55
N HIS A 90 8.93 -10.75 -13.14
CA HIS A 90 9.88 -9.77 -13.63
C HIS A 90 10.86 -9.41 -12.51
N ILE A 91 12.14 -9.38 -12.83
CA ILE A 91 13.20 -8.93 -11.92
C ILE A 91 13.92 -7.78 -12.61
N GLY A 92 14.00 -6.64 -11.93
CA GLY A 92 14.80 -5.49 -12.35
C GLY A 92 15.75 -5.04 -11.24
N SER A 93 16.75 -4.23 -11.61
CA SER A 93 17.58 -3.51 -10.64
C SER A 93 16.80 -2.39 -9.97
N TYR A 94 17.10 -2.13 -8.71
CA TYR A 94 16.50 -1.06 -7.92
C TYR A 94 17.51 -0.47 -6.96
N ILE A 95 17.62 0.85 -6.90
CA ILE A 95 18.45 1.53 -5.91
C ILE A 95 17.52 2.04 -4.81
N PRO A 96 17.57 1.49 -3.58
CA PRO A 96 16.76 1.99 -2.49
C PRO A 96 17.16 3.42 -2.13
N PRO A 97 16.20 4.32 -1.84
CA PRO A 97 16.53 5.62 -1.27
C PRO A 97 17.20 5.39 0.09
N VAL A 98 18.29 6.11 0.34
CA VAL A 98 18.97 6.08 1.63
C VAL A 98 18.06 6.73 2.67
N PHE A 99 17.90 6.13 3.84
CA PHE A 99 17.08 6.76 4.87
C PHE A 99 17.87 7.86 5.61
N GLY A 100 17.21 8.98 5.93
CA GLY A 100 17.74 10.02 6.81
C GLY A 100 18.65 11.08 6.15
N ILE A 101 18.69 11.15 4.82
CA ILE A 101 19.36 12.25 4.09
C ILE A 101 18.33 13.12 3.35
N GLU A 102 18.52 14.43 3.36
CA GLU A 102 17.58 15.43 2.82
C GLU A 102 17.35 15.31 1.30
N GLU A 103 18.23 14.66 0.55
CA GLU A 103 18.04 14.47 -0.88
C GLU A 103 17.15 13.25 -1.22
N SER A 104 16.77 12.48 -0.20
CA SER A 104 16.13 11.17 -0.36
C SER A 104 14.73 11.08 0.23
N GLY A 105 14.27 12.12 0.92
CA GLY A 105 12.95 12.13 1.52
C GLY A 105 11.84 12.11 0.48
N ALA A 106 10.68 11.62 0.92
CA ALA A 106 9.49 11.65 0.12
C ALA A 106 8.85 13.03 0.18
N HIS A 107 8.46 13.54 -0.99
CA HIS A 107 7.62 14.72 -1.13
C HIS A 107 6.25 14.24 -1.59
N LEU A 108 5.24 14.47 -0.77
CA LEU A 108 3.91 13.92 -0.97
C LEU A 108 2.93 14.99 -1.46
N ALA A 109 1.95 14.60 -2.26
CA ALA A 109 0.77 15.43 -2.53
C ALA A 109 -0.51 14.62 -2.46
N LEU A 110 -1.53 15.17 -1.78
CA LEU A 110 -2.87 14.58 -1.73
C LEU A 110 -3.63 14.91 -3.02
N VAL A 111 -3.99 13.89 -3.80
CA VAL A 111 -4.48 14.10 -5.19
C VAL A 111 -5.72 13.32 -5.57
N GLY A 112 -6.24 12.45 -4.71
CA GLY A 112 -7.39 11.64 -5.11
C GLY A 112 -8.01 10.82 -4.00
N ARG A 113 -9.07 10.09 -4.37
CA ARG A 113 -9.84 9.24 -3.46
C ARG A 113 -9.20 7.88 -3.22
N GLY A 114 -9.61 7.23 -2.14
CA GLY A 114 -9.23 5.86 -1.81
C GLY A 114 -9.63 4.86 -2.90
N ARG A 115 -9.04 3.67 -2.83
CA ARG A 115 -9.27 2.61 -3.82
C ARG A 115 -10.61 1.93 -3.60
N ASP A 116 -11.33 1.65 -4.70
CA ASP A 116 -12.57 0.85 -4.65
C ASP A 116 -12.33 -0.56 -4.09
N PHE A 117 -11.17 -1.16 -4.41
CA PHE A 117 -10.79 -2.52 -4.01
C PHE A 117 -9.42 -2.55 -3.33
N ALA A 118 -9.30 -1.85 -2.20
CA ALA A 118 -8.01 -1.67 -1.52
C ALA A 118 -7.39 -2.97 -0.98
N TYR A 119 -8.22 -3.95 -0.59
CA TYR A 119 -7.77 -5.24 -0.04
C TYR A 119 -6.91 -6.07 -1.00
N ALA A 120 -6.95 -5.78 -2.30
CA ALA A 120 -6.19 -6.51 -3.31
C ALA A 120 -5.11 -5.62 -3.95
N LYS A 121 -3.93 -6.20 -4.21
CA LYS A 121 -2.92 -5.59 -5.07
C LYS A 121 -3.15 -6.04 -6.51
N TYR A 122 -3.99 -5.32 -7.25
CA TYR A 122 -4.43 -5.71 -8.59
C TYR A 122 -3.88 -4.78 -9.68
N SER A 123 -3.69 -5.32 -10.89
CA SER A 123 -3.01 -4.64 -12.00
C SER A 123 -3.78 -3.46 -12.58
N ASP A 124 -5.11 -3.49 -12.55
CA ASP A 124 -5.95 -2.37 -13.04
C ASP A 124 -5.67 -1.06 -12.31
N TRP A 125 -5.10 -1.11 -11.09
CA TRP A 125 -4.67 0.07 -10.37
C TRP A 125 -3.67 0.94 -11.16
N VAL A 126 -2.87 0.34 -12.04
CA VAL A 126 -1.97 1.09 -12.96
C VAL A 126 -2.76 2.01 -13.89
N ARG A 127 -3.88 1.53 -14.42
CA ARG A 127 -4.76 2.33 -15.26
C ARG A 127 -5.55 3.36 -14.45
N LEU A 128 -6.05 2.95 -13.28
CA LEU A 128 -6.92 3.78 -12.44
C LEU A 128 -6.18 4.98 -11.82
N ARG A 129 -4.89 4.84 -11.48
CA ARG A 129 -4.11 5.96 -10.93
C ARG A 129 -3.58 6.94 -11.99
N LYS A 130 -3.62 6.59 -13.28
CA LYS A 130 -3.07 7.44 -14.36
C LYS A 130 -3.63 8.87 -14.39
N PRO A 131 -4.92 9.13 -14.12
CA PRO A 131 -5.42 10.50 -13.98
C PRO A 131 -4.80 11.25 -12.79
N LEU A 132 -4.59 10.57 -11.66
CA LEU A 132 -3.96 11.15 -10.46
C LEU A 132 -2.53 11.60 -10.73
N GLU A 133 -1.79 10.83 -11.54
CA GLU A 133 -0.43 11.19 -11.96
C GLU A 133 -0.35 12.51 -12.74
N LYS A 134 -1.43 12.93 -13.41
CA LYS A 134 -1.49 14.24 -14.09
C LYS A 134 -1.60 15.41 -13.12
N LEU A 135 -1.98 15.14 -11.88
CA LEU A 135 -2.08 16.11 -10.80
C LEU A 135 -0.78 16.22 -9.99
N ARG A 136 0.25 15.42 -10.32
CA ARG A 136 1.53 15.41 -9.62
C ARG A 136 2.29 16.73 -9.82
N PRO A 137 2.54 17.51 -8.76
CA PRO A 137 3.48 18.63 -8.84
C PRO A 137 4.91 18.15 -9.15
N PRO A 138 5.75 18.93 -9.84
CA PRO A 138 7.08 18.47 -10.30
C PRO A 138 8.00 17.92 -9.21
N SER A 139 7.93 18.44 -7.98
CA SER A 139 8.79 18.01 -6.87
C SER A 139 8.26 16.77 -6.13
N VAL A 140 7.08 16.26 -6.48
CA VAL A 140 6.37 15.24 -5.70
C VAL A 140 6.74 13.84 -6.15
N THR A 141 7.17 13.01 -5.19
CA THR A 141 7.66 11.65 -5.41
C THR A 141 6.61 10.58 -5.14
N GLU A 142 5.56 10.89 -4.38
CA GLU A 142 4.44 9.99 -4.09
C GLU A 142 3.12 10.75 -3.93
N LEU A 143 2.03 10.11 -4.32
CA LEU A 143 0.69 10.68 -4.36
C LEU A 143 -0.18 10.04 -3.26
N LEU A 144 -0.75 10.85 -2.39
CA LEU A 144 -1.61 10.42 -1.29
C LEU A 144 -3.08 10.38 -1.70
N LEU A 145 -3.83 9.52 -1.02
CA LEU A 145 -5.26 9.29 -1.21
C LEU A 145 -6.04 9.66 0.07
N SER A 146 -7.19 10.31 -0.11
CA SER A 146 -8.17 10.63 0.94
C SER A 146 -9.58 10.72 0.34
N ASN A 147 -10.59 10.30 1.08
CA ASN A 147 -11.97 10.35 0.62
C ASN A 147 -12.63 11.72 0.85
N ASP A 148 -12.13 12.51 1.80
CA ASP A 148 -12.71 13.77 2.27
C ASP A 148 -11.74 14.96 2.20
N GLY A 149 -10.47 14.72 1.87
CA GLY A 149 -9.43 15.74 1.82
C GLY A 149 -8.74 15.99 3.18
N ASP A 150 -9.21 15.34 4.24
CA ASP A 150 -8.64 15.46 5.59
C ASP A 150 -8.01 14.15 6.06
N ARG A 151 -8.77 13.06 6.06
CA ARG A 151 -8.32 11.75 6.55
C ARG A 151 -7.47 11.08 5.48
N ILE A 152 -6.16 11.05 5.71
CA ILE A 152 -5.20 10.47 4.77
C ILE A 152 -5.20 8.95 4.93
N LEU A 153 -5.42 8.24 3.83
CA LEU A 153 -5.52 6.78 3.79
C LEU A 153 -4.13 6.16 3.58
N GLU A 154 -3.60 6.33 2.38
CA GLU A 154 -2.35 5.72 1.93
C GLU A 154 -1.82 6.45 0.68
N GLY A 155 -0.66 6.04 0.19
CA GLY A 155 -0.15 6.47 -1.11
C GLY A 155 -0.68 5.62 -2.27
N CYS A 156 -0.44 6.09 -3.49
CA CYS A 156 -0.75 5.34 -4.71
C CYS A 156 -0.02 4.00 -4.74
N ILE A 157 1.21 3.92 -4.23
CA ILE A 157 1.99 2.67 -4.23
C ILE A 157 2.67 2.37 -2.88
N THR A 158 2.24 3.04 -1.81
CA THR A 158 2.81 2.97 -0.47
C THR A 158 1.73 3.02 0.61
N ASN A 159 2.01 2.51 1.80
CA ASN A 159 1.24 2.83 2.99
C ASN A 159 1.84 4.07 3.67
N PHE A 160 1.01 4.86 4.35
CA PHE A 160 1.38 6.13 4.97
C PHE A 160 1.29 6.05 6.49
N PHE A 161 2.25 6.69 7.16
CA PHE A 161 2.35 6.76 8.61
C PHE A 161 2.75 8.17 9.05
N VAL A 162 2.29 8.57 10.23
CA VAL A 162 2.79 9.75 10.94
C VAL A 162 3.17 9.40 12.36
N ILE A 163 4.16 10.11 12.91
CA ILE A 163 4.44 10.17 14.33
C ILE A 163 3.79 11.44 14.84
N CYS A 164 2.83 11.30 15.76
CA CYS A 164 2.01 12.38 16.26
C CYS A 164 2.18 12.50 17.78
N GLN A 165 2.27 13.73 18.28
CA GLN A 165 2.10 13.98 19.71
C GLN A 165 0.68 13.61 20.11
N ARG A 166 0.53 12.87 21.22
CA ARG A 166 -0.79 12.65 21.78
C ARG A 166 -1.37 13.96 22.30
N ASP A 167 -2.61 14.23 21.91
CA ASP A 167 -3.34 15.36 22.44
C ASP A 167 -3.69 15.09 23.91
N LYS A 168 -3.20 15.95 24.81
CA LYS A 168 -3.43 15.81 26.26
C LYS A 168 -4.92 15.89 26.61
N SER A 169 -5.73 16.53 25.76
CA SER A 169 -7.17 16.68 25.97
C SER A 169 -7.98 15.38 25.81
N GLU A 170 -7.50 14.41 25.02
CA GLU A 170 -8.15 13.09 24.88
C GLU A 170 -7.71 12.11 25.98
N ALA A 171 -6.65 12.43 26.73
CA ALA A 171 -6.08 11.60 27.80
C ALA A 171 -6.76 11.80 29.18
N GLU A 172 -7.61 12.83 29.35
CA GLU A 172 -8.29 13.14 30.62
C GLU A 172 -9.28 12.05 31.08
N GLY A 173 -9.47 10.97 30.31
CA GLY A 173 -10.44 9.91 30.62
C GLY A 173 -9.88 8.55 31.07
N LYS A 174 -8.58 8.24 30.96
CA LYS A 174 -8.15 6.82 31.13
C LYS A 174 -6.88 6.45 31.90
N TYR A 175 -5.97 7.34 32.27
CA TYR A 175 -4.83 6.94 33.14
C TYR A 175 -4.40 8.08 34.06
N LEU A 176 -5.02 8.15 35.22
CA LEU A 176 -4.47 8.81 36.41
C LEU A 176 -3.40 7.87 36.99
N ASP A 177 -2.16 7.99 36.50
CA ASP A 177 -0.90 7.72 37.21
C ASP A 177 0.24 7.55 36.19
N ASP A 178 0.75 8.67 35.67
CA ASP A 178 2.18 8.73 35.35
C ASP A 178 2.67 10.17 35.39
N TYR A 179 3.11 10.60 36.58
CA TYR A 179 3.50 11.97 36.91
C TYR A 179 4.82 12.43 36.27
N ASN A 180 5.22 11.87 35.12
CA ASN A 180 6.48 12.19 34.43
C ASN A 180 6.48 12.05 32.89
N ASN A 181 5.34 11.96 32.21
CA ASN A 181 5.35 11.66 30.78
C ASN A 181 5.69 12.89 29.90
N VAL A 182 6.98 13.05 29.64
CA VAL A 182 7.58 13.80 28.53
C VAL A 182 6.85 13.41 27.24
N ASN A 183 6.12 14.35 26.62
CA ASN A 183 5.45 14.24 25.30
C ASN A 183 5.31 12.80 24.77
N SER A 184 4.26 12.09 25.16
CA SER A 184 4.03 10.74 24.62
C SER A 184 3.63 10.84 23.15
N VAL A 185 4.51 10.40 22.25
CA VAL A 185 4.22 10.26 20.83
C VAL A 185 3.54 8.93 20.54
N GLU A 186 2.81 8.87 19.44
CA GLU A 186 2.25 7.64 18.89
C GLU A 186 2.39 7.61 17.37
N VAL A 187 2.41 6.40 16.82
CA VAL A 187 2.42 6.17 15.38
C VAL A 187 0.98 5.99 14.90
N GLN A 188 0.55 6.77 13.91
CA GLN A 188 -0.77 6.65 13.30
C GLN A 188 -0.68 6.16 11.85
N THR A 189 -1.62 5.30 11.45
CA THR A 189 -1.80 4.84 10.06
C THR A 189 -3.26 4.45 9.84
N ALA A 190 -3.78 4.62 8.63
CA ALA A 190 -5.17 4.26 8.35
C ALA A 190 -5.41 2.76 8.57
N PRO A 191 -6.54 2.38 9.20
CA PRO A 191 -6.90 0.98 9.39
C PRO A 191 -7.31 0.35 8.06
N ILE A 192 -7.11 -0.97 7.93
CA ILE A 192 -7.51 -1.73 6.73
C ILE A 192 -9.00 -1.57 6.43
N SER A 193 -9.84 -1.41 7.47
CA SER A 193 -11.29 -1.16 7.35
C SER A 193 -11.64 0.09 6.54
N ASP A 194 -10.74 1.08 6.47
CA ASP A 194 -10.96 2.34 5.75
C ASP A 194 -10.63 2.22 4.25
N GLY A 195 -10.28 1.01 3.79
CA GLY A 195 -9.96 0.76 2.39
C GLY A 195 -8.53 1.15 2.06
N VAL A 196 -7.57 0.60 2.81
CA VAL A 196 -6.14 0.63 2.47
C VAL A 196 -5.61 -0.77 2.17
N LEU A 197 -4.54 -0.87 1.40
CA LEU A 197 -3.92 -2.16 1.11
C LEU A 197 -3.18 -2.68 2.35
N PRO A 198 -3.40 -3.94 2.76
CA PRO A 198 -2.64 -4.58 3.82
C PRO A 198 -1.21 -4.89 3.36
N GLY A 199 -0.36 -3.87 3.31
CA GLY A 199 1.03 -4.01 2.91
C GLY A 199 1.84 -4.85 3.89
N VAL A 200 2.71 -5.72 3.36
CA VAL A 200 3.58 -6.58 4.19
C VAL A 200 4.50 -5.73 5.08
N ILE A 201 5.08 -4.64 4.54
CA ILE A 201 5.95 -3.76 5.33
C ILE A 201 5.15 -2.92 6.32
N ARG A 202 3.92 -2.50 5.99
CA ARG A 202 3.00 -1.86 6.96
C ARG A 202 2.81 -2.74 8.19
N GLN A 203 2.51 -4.02 7.98
CA GLN A 203 2.33 -4.99 9.07
C GLN A 203 3.63 -5.15 9.89
N LEU A 204 4.78 -5.24 9.22
CA LEU A 204 6.07 -5.32 9.90
C LEU A 204 6.37 -4.07 10.76
N VAL A 205 6.04 -2.87 10.29
CA VAL A 205 6.19 -1.64 11.07
C VAL A 205 5.37 -1.70 12.35
N ILE A 206 4.09 -2.11 12.25
CA ILE A 206 3.21 -2.25 13.42
C ILE A 206 3.78 -3.26 14.43
N GLU A 207 4.24 -4.42 13.95
CA GLU A 207 4.87 -5.45 14.78
C GLU A 207 6.13 -4.96 15.47
N VAL A 208 6.99 -4.23 14.75
CA VAL A 208 8.21 -3.64 15.32
C VAL A 208 7.84 -2.61 16.39
N CYS A 209 6.90 -1.70 16.12
CA CYS A 209 6.43 -0.73 17.10
C CYS A 209 5.93 -1.42 18.37
N HIS A 210 5.07 -2.44 18.25
CA HIS A 210 4.60 -3.23 19.39
C HIS A 210 5.76 -3.89 20.16
N SER A 211 6.73 -4.49 19.45
CA SER A 211 7.90 -5.13 20.09
C SER A 211 8.80 -4.13 20.84
N LYS A 212 8.77 -2.85 20.44
CA LYS A 212 9.54 -1.76 21.04
C LYS A 212 8.75 -0.96 22.08
N GLY A 213 7.49 -1.32 22.34
CA GLY A 213 6.62 -0.56 23.23
C GLY A 213 6.21 0.81 22.68
N ILE A 214 6.35 1.02 21.37
CA ILE A 214 5.91 2.26 20.70
C ILE A 214 4.41 2.13 20.43
N PRO A 215 3.58 3.05 20.92
CA PRO A 215 2.15 2.99 20.69
C PRO A 215 1.79 3.18 19.22
N VAL A 216 0.90 2.33 18.71
CA VAL A 216 0.33 2.45 17.36
C VAL A 216 -1.17 2.63 17.47
N CYS A 217 -1.70 3.60 16.73
CA CYS A 217 -3.13 3.82 16.58
C CYS A 217 -3.50 3.64 15.10
N GLU A 218 -4.28 2.61 14.79
CA GLU A 218 -4.81 2.40 13.44
C GLU A 218 -6.01 3.33 13.18
N VAL A 219 -5.70 4.61 12.99
CA VAL A 219 -6.62 5.69 12.60
C VAL A 219 -6.03 6.45 11.41
N ALA A 220 -6.85 6.79 10.42
CA ALA A 220 -6.42 7.62 9.30
C ALA A 220 -5.95 9.00 9.81
N PRO A 221 -4.66 9.39 9.61
CA PRO A 221 -4.16 10.68 10.08
C PRO A 221 -4.96 11.83 9.48
N SER A 222 -5.46 12.72 10.34
CA SER A 222 -6.25 13.89 9.95
C SER A 222 -5.34 15.08 9.63
N TRP A 223 -5.44 15.61 8.42
CA TRP A 223 -4.71 16.80 8.00
C TRP A 223 -5.01 18.01 8.88
N GLU A 224 -6.20 18.18 9.44
CA GLU A 224 -6.50 19.26 10.41
C GLU A 224 -5.55 19.23 11.61
N LYS A 225 -5.10 18.03 12.03
CA LYS A 225 -4.16 17.81 13.12
C LYS A 225 -2.68 17.81 12.67
N HIS A 226 -2.34 18.17 11.43
CA HIS A 226 -0.97 18.08 10.87
C HIS A 226 0.10 18.84 11.67
N ARG A 227 -0.28 19.83 12.48
CA ARG A 227 0.64 20.57 13.35
C ARG A 227 1.20 19.70 14.49
N LEU A 228 0.48 18.65 14.89
CA LEU A 228 0.90 17.71 15.93
C LEU A 228 1.83 16.61 15.39
N TRP A 229 1.96 16.48 14.07
CA TRP A 229 2.85 15.51 13.46
C TRP A 229 4.30 15.96 13.58
N GLU A 230 5.11 15.17 14.27
CA GLU A 230 6.56 15.39 14.40
C GLU A 230 7.30 14.87 13.17
N GLU A 231 6.91 13.69 12.69
CA GLU A 231 7.51 13.02 11.53
C GLU A 231 6.44 12.31 10.71
N ALA A 232 6.76 11.98 9.47
CA ALA A 232 5.95 11.11 8.63
C ALA A 232 6.85 10.21 7.78
N PHE A 233 6.32 9.06 7.38
CA PHE A 233 7.03 8.14 6.50
C PHE A 233 6.06 7.32 5.63
N VAL A 234 6.57 6.85 4.51
CA VAL A 234 5.87 5.94 3.59
C VAL A 234 6.60 4.61 3.49
N THR A 235 5.84 3.53 3.27
CA THR A 235 6.39 2.17 3.23
C THR A 235 5.85 1.36 2.05
N ASN A 236 6.70 0.54 1.46
CA ASN A 236 6.34 -0.57 0.58
C ASN A 236 7.51 -1.56 0.49
N SER A 237 7.34 -2.68 -0.22
CA SER A 237 8.37 -3.72 -0.32
C SER A 237 9.67 -3.29 -1.03
N LEU A 238 9.69 -2.15 -1.73
CA LEU A 238 10.90 -1.63 -2.39
C LEU A 238 11.61 -0.62 -1.50
N ARG A 239 10.89 0.39 -1.02
CA ARG A 239 11.43 1.49 -0.21
C ARG A 239 11.70 1.07 1.22
N VAL A 240 11.06 -0.02 1.69
CA VAL A 240 10.96 -0.45 3.08
C VAL A 240 10.36 0.66 3.95
N LEU A 241 11.15 1.68 4.30
CA LEU A 241 10.74 2.86 5.02
C LEU A 241 11.46 4.07 4.43
N GLN A 242 10.68 5.08 4.00
CA GLN A 242 11.20 6.35 3.50
C GLN A 242 10.56 7.50 4.31
N HIS A 243 11.39 8.33 4.95
CA HIS A 243 10.91 9.52 5.65
C HIS A 243 10.29 10.51 4.67
N VAL A 244 9.40 11.35 5.18
CA VAL A 244 8.67 12.36 4.41
C VAL A 244 9.18 13.73 4.81
N GLU A 245 9.60 14.50 3.82
CA GLU A 245 10.06 15.88 4.01
C GLU A 245 8.93 16.88 3.84
N THR A 246 8.04 16.64 2.87
CA THR A 246 6.93 17.56 2.62
C THR A 246 5.64 16.83 2.31
N ILE A 247 4.52 17.43 2.72
CA ILE A 247 3.17 17.02 2.34
C ILE A 247 2.43 18.25 1.82
N LYS A 248 1.90 18.14 0.61
CA LYS A 248 1.03 19.14 -0.03
C LYS A 248 -0.42 18.67 -0.03
N VAL A 249 -1.32 19.49 0.48
CA VAL A 249 -2.78 19.24 0.44
C VAL A 249 -3.47 20.37 -0.32
N PRO A 250 -4.38 20.05 -1.26
CA PRO A 250 -5.05 21.05 -2.07
C PRO A 250 -6.03 21.86 -1.21
N GLN A 251 -6.16 23.15 -1.51
CA GLN A 251 -7.14 24.02 -0.87
C GLN A 251 -7.88 24.86 -1.92
N PRO A 252 -9.20 24.67 -2.10
CA PRO A 252 -10.07 23.69 -1.44
C PRO A 252 -9.89 22.27 -2.02
N TRP A 253 -10.38 21.23 -1.34
CA TRP A 253 -10.28 19.84 -1.79
C TRP A 253 -10.89 19.62 -3.18
N GLU A 254 -11.97 20.33 -3.49
CA GLU A 254 -12.70 20.29 -4.76
C GLU A 254 -11.86 20.80 -5.95
N SER A 255 -10.74 21.47 -5.71
CA SER A 255 -9.82 21.91 -6.78
C SER A 255 -9.20 20.73 -7.56
N LEU A 256 -9.26 19.51 -7.00
CA LEU A 256 -8.81 18.29 -7.67
C LEU A 256 -9.69 17.87 -8.86
N ASP A 257 -10.87 18.46 -9.05
CA ASP A 257 -11.67 18.27 -10.26
C ASP A 257 -10.99 18.87 -11.53
N SER A 258 -9.89 19.62 -11.34
CA SER A 258 -9.00 20.06 -12.42
C SER A 258 -8.40 18.88 -13.20
N LYS A 259 -8.05 19.12 -14.46
CA LYS A 259 -7.37 18.13 -15.33
C LYS A 259 -5.85 18.13 -15.16
N SER A 260 -5.28 19.12 -14.48
CA SER A 260 -3.85 19.28 -14.25
C SER A 260 -3.58 19.93 -12.90
N PHE A 261 -2.33 19.81 -12.42
CA PHE A 261 -1.86 20.46 -11.19
C PHE A 261 -1.77 22.00 -11.32
N GLU A 262 -1.68 22.51 -12.55
CA GLU A 262 -1.59 23.93 -12.88
C GLU A 262 -2.90 24.64 -12.53
N GLY A 263 -2.90 25.39 -11.42
CA GLY A 263 -4.09 26.09 -10.91
C GLY A 263 -4.61 25.56 -9.56
N ILE A 264 -4.02 24.48 -9.04
CA ILE A 264 -4.31 24.01 -7.68
C ILE A 264 -3.48 24.82 -6.68
N SER A 265 -4.14 25.39 -5.68
CA SER A 265 -3.47 25.98 -4.52
C SER A 265 -3.15 24.89 -3.49
N TRP A 266 -1.94 24.91 -2.94
CA TRP A 266 -1.45 23.88 -2.05
C TRP A 266 -1.08 24.47 -0.69
N ILE A 267 -1.57 23.86 0.38
CA ILE A 267 -1.00 24.05 1.72
C ILE A 267 0.10 23.01 1.88
N GLU A 268 1.26 23.44 2.35
CA GLU A 268 2.42 22.58 2.55
C GLU A 268 2.79 22.48 4.03
N LYS A 269 3.00 21.26 4.50
CA LYS A 269 3.76 20.98 5.73
C LYS A 269 5.15 20.53 5.33
N LYS A 270 6.18 21.15 5.93
CA LYS A 270 7.56 20.67 5.90
C LYS A 270 7.90 20.04 7.24
N PHE A 271 8.56 18.90 7.22
CA PHE A 271 9.15 18.24 8.38
C PHE A 271 10.59 18.72 8.55
N GLN A 272 11.10 18.68 9.79
CA GLN A 272 12.47 19.06 10.13
C GLN A 272 13.41 17.86 10.06
#